data_AF-A0A7G9WLG8-F1
#
_entry.id   AF-A0A7G9WLG8-F1
#
_cell.length_a   1.000
_cell.length_b   1.000
_cell.length_c   1.000
_cell.angle_alpha   90.00
_cell.angle_beta   90.00
_cell.angle_gamma   90.00
#
_symmetry.space_group_name_H-M   'P 1'
#
loop_
_entity.id
_entity.type
_entity.pdbx_description
1 polymer ?
#
loop_
_entity_poly.entity_id
_entity_poly.type
_entity_poly.pdbx_seq_one_letter_code
_entity_poly.pdbx_strand_id
1 'polypeptide(L)' 'MTEKKIRPQDRWNAAHGLVSKSYKLQQEIVDNFAAACKQAGVSQAGQLTKMMEDFCKSAD' A
#
# COMPACT_ATOMS: atom_id res chain seq x y z
N MET A 1 14.62 -13.07 20.85
CA MET A 1 13.42 -12.45 20.25
C MET A 1 13.55 -10.95 20.46
N THR A 2 13.93 -10.22 19.42
CA THR A 2 14.23 -8.78 19.53
C THR A 2 12.94 -8.00 19.85
N GLU A 3 12.93 -7.31 20.98
CA GLU A 3 11.87 -6.35 21.35
C GLU A 3 11.59 -5.41 20.18
N LYS A 4 10.41 -5.55 19.58
CA LYS A 4 9.93 -4.57 18.59
C LYS A 4 9.64 -3.27 19.32
N LYS A 5 10.60 -2.36 19.32
CA LYS A 5 10.43 -0.99 19.80
C LYS A 5 9.27 -0.33 19.04
N ILE A 6 8.12 -0.16 19.71
CA ILE A 6 6.92 0.45 19.13
C ILE A 6 7.21 1.92 18.88
N ARG A 7 7.26 2.32 17.61
CA ARG A 7 7.49 3.72 17.24
C ARG A 7 6.17 4.50 17.32
N PRO A 8 6.21 5.82 17.52
CA PRO A 8 5.01 6.66 17.44
C PRO A 8 4.21 6.46 16.15
N GLN A 9 4.89 6.22 15.02
CA GLN A 9 4.27 5.91 13.73
C GLN A 9 3.43 4.64 13.78
N ASP A 10 3.88 3.59 14.49
CA ASP A 10 3.16 2.33 14.58
C ASP A 10 1.85 2.51 15.39
N ARG A 11 1.86 3.39 16.41
CA ARG A 11 0.63 3.77 17.15
C ARG A 11 -0.34 4.56 16.29
N TRP A 12 0.16 5.51 15.51
CA TRP A 12 -0.68 6.31 14.61
C TRP A 12 -1.31 5.43 13.52
N ASN A 13 -0.52 4.55 12.90
CA ASN A 13 -0.99 3.61 11.89
C ASN A 13 -2.10 2.69 12.44
N ALA A 14 -1.90 2.14 13.64
CA ALA A 14 -2.91 1.29 14.29
C ALA A 14 -4.22 2.06 14.58
N ALA A 15 -4.12 3.32 15.05
CA ALA A 15 -5.29 4.16 15.29
C ALA A 15 -6.08 4.49 14.01
N HIS A 16 -5.43 4.48 12.85
CA HIS A 16 -6.04 4.74 11.53
C HIS A 16 -6.31 3.45 10.75
N GLY A 17 -6.21 2.27 11.38
CA GLY A 17 -6.48 0.97 10.75
C GLY A 17 -5.47 0.57 9.66
N LEU A 18 -4.32 1.22 9.58
CA LEU A 18 -3.30 0.97 8.56
C LEU A 18 -2.50 -0.29 8.91
N VAL A 19 -2.49 -1.26 8.00
CA VAL A 19 -1.75 -2.51 8.15
C VAL A 19 -0.67 -2.62 7.08
N SER A 20 0.58 -2.83 7.50
CA SER A 20 1.66 -3.14 6.57
C SER A 20 1.55 -4.58 6.10
N LYS A 21 1.04 -4.79 4.88
CA LYS A 21 1.08 -6.07 4.18
C LYS A 21 2.25 -6.05 3.20
N SER A 22 3.18 -6.98 3.35
CA SER A 22 4.26 -7.21 2.38
C SER A 22 3.96 -8.47 1.57
N TYR A 23 3.89 -8.32 0.26
CA TYR A 23 3.74 -9.40 -0.70
C TYR A 23 4.83 -9.27 -1.76
N LYS A 24 5.21 -10.40 -2.38
CA LYS A 24 6.22 -10.41 -3.43
C LYS A 24 5.54 -10.10 -4.76
N LEU A 25 6.06 -9.09 -5.47
CA LEU A 25 5.66 -8.73 -6.83
C LEU A 25 6.84 -8.83 -7.76
N GLN A 26 6.56 -8.94 -9.06
CA GLN A 26 7.59 -8.83 -10.09
C GLN A 26 8.11 -7.40 -10.14
N GLN A 27 9.44 -7.25 -10.17
CA GLN A 27 10.10 -5.95 -10.12
C GLN A 27 9.67 -5.03 -11.27
N GLU A 28 9.62 -5.56 -12.50
CA GLU A 28 9.22 -4.80 -13.69
C GLU A 28 7.83 -4.19 -13.55
N ILE A 29 6.87 -4.94 -12.99
CA ILE A 29 5.50 -4.46 -12.77
C ILE A 29 5.50 -3.32 -11.75
N VAL A 30 6.28 -3.44 -10.68
CA VAL A 30 6.35 -2.41 -9.62
C VAL A 30 6.98 -1.12 -10.16
N ASP A 31 8.05 -1.24 -10.94
CA ASP A 31 8.73 -0.08 -11.54
C ASP A 31 7.83 0.63 -12.56
N ASN A 32 7.15 -0.14 -13.41
CA ASN A 32 6.18 0.40 -14.38
C ASN A 32 4.99 1.06 -13.67
N PHE A 33 4.47 0.46 -12.59
CA PHE A 33 3.40 1.04 -11.79
C PHE A 33 3.83 2.35 -11.12
N ALA A 34 5.05 2.40 -10.58
CA ALA A 34 5.61 3.59 -9.98
C ALA A 34 5.77 4.73 -11.02
N ALA A 35 6.26 4.40 -12.22
CA ALA A 35 6.36 5.34 -13.33
C ALA A 35 4.99 5.88 -13.76
N ALA A 36 4.00 4.99 -13.93
CA ALA A 36 2.63 5.36 -14.29
C ALA A 36 1.99 6.27 -13.22
N CYS A 37 2.13 5.92 -11.93
CA CYS A 37 1.64 6.75 -10.83
C CYS A 37 2.28 8.14 -10.84
N LYS A 38 3.60 8.21 -11.09
CA LYS A 38 4.34 9.49 -11.19
C LYS A 38 3.84 10.33 -12.36
N GLN A 39 3.59 9.72 -13.52
CA GLN A 39 3.05 10.42 -14.69
C GLN A 39 1.63 10.91 -14.47
N ALA A 40 0.80 10.14 -13.76
CA ALA A 40 -0.56 10.51 -13.39
C ALA A 40 -0.64 11.50 -12.21
N GLY A 41 0.47 11.80 -11.54
CA GLY A 41 0.50 12.70 -10.38
C GLY A 41 -0.17 12.12 -9.13
N VAL A 42 -0.29 10.79 -9.03
CA VAL A 42 -0.94 10.10 -7.91
C VAL A 42 0.08 9.34 -7.06
N SER A 43 -0.26 9.12 -5.79
CA SER A 43 0.55 8.25 -4.94
C SER A 43 0.30 6.78 -5.28
N GLN A 44 1.36 5.96 -5.25
CA GLN A 44 1.25 4.51 -5.48
C GLN A 44 0.26 3.87 -4.51
N ALA A 45 0.29 4.27 -3.23
CA ALA A 45 -0.64 3.80 -2.22
C ALA A 45 -2.09 4.17 -2.56
N GLY A 46 -2.35 5.41 -2.98
CA GLY A 46 -3.71 5.85 -3.34
C GLY A 46 -4.26 5.12 -4.56
N GLN A 47 -3.44 4.98 -5.60
CA GLN A 47 -3.84 4.23 -6.80
C GLN A 47 -4.09 2.75 -6.49
N LEU A 48 -3.26 2.14 -5.64
CA LEU A 48 -3.43 0.76 -5.20
C LEU A 48 -4.72 0.57 -4.40
N THR A 49 -5.02 1.46 -3.43
CA THR A 49 -6.26 1.42 -2.65
C THR A 49 -7.48 1.50 -3.55
N LYS A 50 -7.47 2.41 -4.54
CA LYS A 50 -8.57 2.51 -5.51
C LYS A 50 -8.78 1.20 -6.27
N MET A 51 -7.71 0.60 -6.79
CA MET A 51 -7.80 -0.68 -7.50
C MET A 51 -8.31 -1.81 -6.60
N MET A 52 -7.94 -1.83 -5.33
CA MET A 52 -8.46 -2.81 -4.36
C MET A 52 -9.96 -2.61 -4.09
N GLU A 53 -10.40 -1.37 -3.87
CA GLU A 53 -11.82 -1.06 -3.66
C GLU A 53 -12.68 -1.40 -4.88
N ASP A 54 -12.20 -1.06 -6.08
CA ASP A 54 -12.90 -1.37 -7.33
C ASP A 54 -13.00 -2.88 -7.55
N PHE A 55 -11.95 -3.63 -7.22
CA PHE A 55 -11.98 -5.10 -7.28
C PHE A 55 -12.97 -5.69 -6.26
N CYS A 56 -12.98 -5.21 -5.02
CA CYS A 56 -13.95 -5.66 -4.00
C CYS A 56 -15.40 -5.43 -4.46
N LYS A 57 -15.71 -4.24 -4.99
CA LYS A 57 -17.06 -3.92 -5.51
C LYS A 57 -17.47 -4.78 -6.70
N SER A 58 -16.52 -5.26 -7.51
CA SER A 58 -16.80 -6.12 -8.66
C SER A 58 -17.00 -7.60 -8.30
N ALA A 59 -16.58 -8.00 -7.09
CA ALA A 59 -16.67 -9.37 -6.60
C ALA A 59 -17.98 -9.66 -5.84
N ASP A 60 -18.77 -8.61 -5.54
CA ASP A 60 -20.14 -8.68 -5.02
C ASP A 60 -21.18 -8.75 -6.16
#